data_AF-A0A256WAD6-F1
#
_entry.id   AF-A0A256WAD6-F1
#
_cell.length_a   1.000
_cell.length_b   1.000
_cell.length_c   1.000
_cell.angle_alpha   90.00
_cell.angle_beta   90.00
_cell.angle_gamma   90.00
#
_symmetry.space_group_name_H-M   'P 1'
#
loop_
_entity.id
_entity.type
_entity.pdbx_description
1 polymer ?
#
loop_
_entity_poly.entity_id
_entity_poly.type
_entity_poly.pdbx_seq_one_letter_code
_entity_poly.pdbx_strand_id
1 'polypeptide(L)'
;MEKTIYKCNKENIEVIENFDNLVAEKNKSDVFVVNILTENRKEVFGDLKDLGIPESISEKMLTPTDGIRFKHTKGTLYGEVAHFSSKDYTSDYSAVIIKDNILIIVHRRDEVNALEFIETLPGLSEKIEGDLVPEYILYWLILEIISEYGKLIMQSREEIESIAFNMDKEYEKHSVAEISQSKLELASLEMVLDKLYFTLSFPPAKNIMTSESPFANTFNYLLKNVGMLKSYVDQTQDRLDSLNDHYQ
;
A
#
# COMPACT_ATOMS: atom_id res chain seq x y z
N MET A 1 18.45 -8.27 -4.48
CA MET A 1 17.69 -7.93 -3.26
C MET A 1 18.45 -6.88 -2.46
N GLU A 2 17.78 -5.81 -2.04
CA GLU A 2 18.29 -4.79 -1.11
C GLU A 2 17.44 -4.82 0.17
N LYS A 3 18.05 -4.52 1.31
CA LYS A 3 17.38 -4.58 2.61
C LYS A 3 17.78 -3.39 3.45
N THR A 4 16.81 -2.82 4.15
CA THR A 4 17.03 -1.73 5.11
C THR A 4 16.21 -2.01 6.34
N ILE A 5 16.85 -1.94 7.50
CA ILE A 5 16.19 -2.18 8.79
C ILE A 5 16.16 -0.85 9.53
N TYR A 6 14.97 -0.46 9.94
CA TYR A 6 14.72 0.75 10.69
C TYR A 6 14.30 0.37 12.10
N LYS A 7 14.99 0.93 13.07
CA LYS A 7 14.56 0.98 14.45
C LYS A 7 13.76 2.25 14.65
N CYS A 8 12.48 2.10 14.91
CA CYS A 8 11.53 3.19 15.08
C CYS A 8 11.14 3.29 16.55
N ASN A 9 11.33 4.47 17.13
CA ASN A 9 10.67 4.87 18.36
C ASN A 9 9.96 6.21 18.14
N LYS A 10 9.37 6.78 19.20
CA LYS A 10 8.62 8.03 19.05
C LYS A 10 9.47 9.25 18.71
N GLU A 11 10.75 9.21 19.01
CA GLU A 11 11.64 10.37 18.97
C GLU A 11 12.63 10.32 17.79
N ASN A 12 12.97 9.12 17.33
CA ASN A 12 14.01 8.91 16.32
C ASN A 12 13.78 7.66 15.47
N ILE A 13 14.39 7.68 14.29
CA ILE A 13 14.58 6.50 13.44
C ILE A 13 16.07 6.29 13.21
N GLU A 14 16.52 5.08 13.51
CA GLU A 14 17.88 4.64 13.32
C GLU A 14 17.91 3.50 12.31
N VAL A 15 18.80 3.60 11.32
CA VAL A 15 19.05 2.51 10.39
C VAL A 15 20.02 1.52 11.02
N ILE A 16 19.65 0.23 11.03
CA ILE A 16 20.48 -0.85 11.57
C ILE A 16 21.09 -1.65 10.41
N GLU A 17 22.37 -1.99 10.54
CA GLU A 17 23.15 -2.54 9.43
C GLU A 17 22.81 -3.99 9.04
N ASN A 18 22.31 -4.84 9.95
CA ASN A 18 22.08 -6.26 9.66
C ASN A 18 21.00 -6.93 10.52
N PHE A 19 20.56 -8.12 10.09
CA PHE A 19 19.54 -8.94 10.79
C PHE A 19 20.03 -9.48 12.14
N ASP A 20 21.33 -9.73 12.30
CA ASP A 20 21.87 -10.23 13.57
C ASP A 20 21.63 -9.20 14.69
N ASN A 21 21.82 -7.92 14.39
CA ASN A 21 21.51 -6.81 15.30
C ASN A 21 20.00 -6.73 15.61
N LEU A 22 19.14 -6.93 14.60
CA LEU A 22 17.68 -6.99 14.80
C LEU A 22 17.29 -8.16 15.72
N VAL A 23 17.84 -9.35 15.51
CA VAL A 23 17.56 -10.54 16.32
C VAL A 23 18.00 -10.34 17.78
N ALA A 24 19.11 -9.62 18.00
CA ALA A 24 19.58 -9.26 19.34
C ALA A 24 18.68 -8.22 20.04
N GLU A 25 18.05 -7.31 19.28
CA GLU A 25 17.30 -6.17 19.82
C GLU A 25 15.77 -6.32 19.87
N LYS A 26 15.18 -7.29 19.14
CA LYS A 26 13.72 -7.43 18.98
C LYS A 26 12.88 -7.58 20.27
N ASN A 27 13.49 -7.73 21.45
CA ASN A 27 12.77 -7.80 22.73
C ASN A 27 12.74 -6.47 23.49
N LYS A 28 13.25 -5.38 22.91
CA LYS A 28 13.15 -4.02 23.44
C LYS A 28 11.81 -3.40 23.05
N SER A 29 11.40 -2.33 23.75
CA SER A 29 10.16 -1.57 23.50
C SER A 29 10.11 -0.85 22.14
N ASP A 30 11.17 -0.95 21.34
CA ASP A 30 11.26 -0.34 20.03
C ASP A 30 10.46 -1.14 18.99
N VAL A 31 10.02 -0.48 17.93
CA VAL A 31 9.38 -1.14 16.77
C VAL A 31 10.40 -1.21 15.64
N PHE A 32 10.42 -2.31 14.91
CA PHE A 32 11.34 -2.49 13.79
C PHE A 32 10.57 -2.56 12.48
N VAL A 33 11.03 -1.80 11.47
CA VAL A 33 10.54 -1.90 10.09
C VAL A 33 11.65 -2.47 9.22
N VAL A 34 11.39 -3.61 8.61
CA VAL A 34 12.32 -4.29 7.69
C VAL A 34 11.79 -4.09 6.28
N ASN A 35 12.44 -3.22 5.54
CA ASN A 35 12.13 -2.98 4.14
C ASN A 35 13.00 -3.88 3.25
N ILE A 36 12.36 -4.70 2.40
CA ILE A 36 13.04 -5.65 1.51
C ILE A 36 12.61 -5.39 0.07
N LEU A 37 13.57 -4.93 -0.72
CA LEU A 37 13.41 -4.72 -2.16
C LEU A 37 13.90 -5.95 -2.91
N THR A 38 13.02 -6.63 -3.65
CA THR A 38 13.42 -7.78 -4.45
C THR A 38 12.50 -8.02 -5.64
N GLU A 39 13.11 -8.34 -6.79
CA GLU A 39 12.40 -8.85 -7.97
C GLU A 39 11.94 -10.31 -7.79
N ASN A 40 12.62 -11.04 -6.90
CA ASN A 40 12.41 -12.46 -6.66
C ASN A 40 12.13 -12.72 -5.18
N ARG A 41 10.85 -12.85 -4.84
CA ARG A 41 10.36 -13.11 -3.48
C ARG A 41 10.93 -14.40 -2.85
N LYS A 42 11.44 -15.35 -3.64
CA LYS A 42 12.12 -16.56 -3.10
C LYS A 42 13.43 -16.23 -2.38
N GLU A 43 14.10 -15.13 -2.74
CA GLU A 43 15.38 -14.74 -2.13
C GLU A 43 15.24 -14.40 -0.64
N VAL A 44 14.03 -14.03 -0.20
CA VAL A 44 13.75 -13.57 1.17
C VAL A 44 13.53 -14.72 2.15
N PHE A 45 13.38 -15.96 1.66
CA PHE A 45 12.99 -17.10 2.50
C PHE A 45 13.98 -17.37 3.64
N GLY A 46 15.29 -17.21 3.37
CA GLY A 46 16.33 -17.36 4.38
C GLY A 46 16.14 -16.37 5.52
N ASP A 47 16.00 -15.08 5.20
CA ASP A 47 15.85 -14.01 6.20
C ASP A 47 14.55 -14.16 7.01
N LEU A 48 13.45 -14.51 6.34
CA LEU A 48 12.18 -14.77 7.02
C LEU A 48 12.30 -15.95 7.99
N LYS A 49 12.99 -17.02 7.58
CA LYS A 49 13.25 -18.18 8.43
C LYS A 49 14.09 -17.81 9.65
N ASP A 50 15.11 -16.99 9.49
CA ASP A 50 15.99 -16.54 10.59
C ASP A 50 15.24 -15.65 11.59
N LEU A 51 14.25 -14.87 11.12
CA LEU A 51 13.28 -14.18 11.98
C LEU A 51 12.21 -15.10 12.60
N GLY A 52 12.23 -16.40 12.27
CA GLY A 52 11.29 -17.41 12.72
C GLY A 52 9.90 -17.25 12.13
N ILE A 53 9.77 -16.64 10.94
CA ILE A 53 8.52 -16.56 10.20
C ILE A 53 8.18 -17.98 9.70
N PRO A 54 6.94 -18.46 9.89
CA PRO A 54 6.53 -19.77 9.40
C PRO A 54 6.73 -19.93 7.89
N GLU A 55 7.29 -21.08 7.46
CA GLU A 55 7.48 -21.42 6.05
C GLU A 55 6.19 -21.30 5.22
N SER A 56 5.04 -21.63 5.82
CA SER A 56 3.73 -21.47 5.20
C SER A 56 3.34 -20.02 4.83
N ILE A 57 3.99 -19.01 5.44
CA ILE A 57 3.83 -17.60 5.05
C ILE A 57 4.73 -17.29 3.86
N SER A 58 5.98 -17.73 3.91
CA SER A 58 6.93 -17.60 2.79
C SER A 58 6.38 -18.22 1.51
N GLU A 59 5.79 -19.42 1.59
CA GLU A 59 5.14 -20.09 0.45
C GLU A 59 3.99 -19.28 -0.14
N LYS A 60 3.11 -18.72 0.71
CA LYS A 60 1.97 -17.90 0.25
C LYS A 60 2.42 -16.64 -0.48
N MET A 61 3.51 -16.03 -0.02
CA MET A 61 4.09 -14.82 -0.60
C MET A 61 4.55 -15.04 -2.06
N LEU A 62 4.85 -16.27 -2.49
CA LEU A 62 5.31 -16.53 -3.86
C LEU A 62 4.23 -16.31 -4.93
N THR A 63 2.97 -16.49 -4.56
CA THR A 63 1.83 -16.37 -5.48
C THR A 63 0.77 -15.55 -4.78
N PRO A 64 0.93 -14.22 -4.73
CA PRO A 64 -0.13 -13.36 -4.22
C PRO A 64 -1.41 -13.60 -5.03
N THR A 65 -2.54 -13.64 -4.33
CA THR A 65 -3.85 -13.84 -4.95
C THR A 65 -4.74 -12.66 -4.62
N ASP A 66 -5.68 -12.33 -5.51
CA ASP A 66 -6.57 -11.17 -5.38
C ASP A 66 -7.46 -11.21 -4.12
N GLY A 67 -7.54 -12.35 -3.44
CA GLY A 67 -8.34 -12.56 -2.22
C GLY A 67 -7.54 -12.57 -0.93
N ILE A 68 -6.30 -12.05 -0.89
CA ILE A 68 -5.51 -12.05 0.34
C ILE A 68 -6.05 -11.02 1.33
N ARG A 69 -6.31 -11.52 2.55
CA ARG A 69 -6.73 -10.75 3.71
C ARG A 69 -5.60 -10.76 4.72
N PHE A 70 -5.53 -9.77 5.60
CA PHE A 70 -4.66 -9.89 6.77
C PHE A 70 -5.11 -11.08 7.62
N LYS A 71 -4.20 -12.04 7.82
CA LYS A 71 -4.48 -13.28 8.55
C LYS A 71 -3.35 -13.64 9.50
N HIS A 72 -3.73 -13.94 10.74
CA HIS A 72 -2.81 -14.48 11.74
C HIS A 72 -2.60 -15.99 11.54
N THR A 73 -1.33 -16.41 11.49
CA THR A 73 -0.90 -17.80 11.45
C THR A 73 0.27 -17.98 12.42
N LYS A 74 0.09 -18.82 13.45
CA LYS A 74 1.14 -19.12 14.46
C LYS A 74 1.77 -17.87 15.10
N GLY A 75 0.96 -16.86 15.41
CA GLY A 75 1.41 -15.62 16.04
C GLY A 75 1.98 -14.57 15.08
N THR A 76 2.10 -14.90 13.79
CA THR A 76 2.53 -13.97 12.73
C THR A 76 1.33 -13.54 11.90
N LEU A 77 1.18 -12.24 11.70
CA LEU A 77 0.25 -11.68 10.73
C LEU A 77 0.89 -11.68 9.35
N TYR A 78 0.11 -12.03 8.33
CA TYR A 78 0.48 -11.85 6.93
C TYR A 78 -0.70 -11.30 6.13
N GLY A 79 -0.41 -10.40 5.20
CA GLY A 79 -1.33 -9.92 4.18
C GLY A 79 -0.57 -9.38 2.97
N GLU A 80 -1.31 -8.99 1.94
CA GLU A 80 -0.76 -8.33 0.76
C GLU A 80 -1.52 -7.02 0.56
N VAL A 81 -0.77 -5.96 0.24
CA VAL A 81 -1.32 -4.66 -0.09
C VAL A 81 -1.13 -4.48 -1.59
N ALA A 82 -2.25 -4.36 -2.31
CA ALA A 82 -2.21 -4.10 -3.75
C ALA A 82 -1.71 -2.69 -4.02
N HIS A 83 -0.94 -2.53 -5.08
CA HIS A 83 -0.59 -1.22 -5.59
C HIS A 83 -0.61 -1.15 -7.12
N PHE A 84 -0.72 0.07 -7.63
CA PHE A 84 -0.69 0.36 -9.06
C PHE A 84 0.74 0.40 -9.59
N SER A 85 1.00 -0.33 -10.69
CA SER A 85 2.22 -0.17 -11.51
C SER A 85 1.88 0.70 -12.71
N SER A 86 2.42 1.92 -12.74
CA SER A 86 2.25 2.85 -13.88
C SER A 86 2.98 2.38 -15.14
N LYS A 87 3.97 1.50 -15.00
CA LYS A 87 4.75 0.98 -16.12
C LYS A 87 3.97 -0.03 -16.96
N ASP A 88 3.24 -0.91 -16.28
CA ASP A 88 2.55 -2.03 -16.91
C ASP A 88 1.01 -1.90 -16.87
N TYR A 89 0.49 -0.86 -16.20
CA TYR A 89 -0.94 -0.64 -15.96
C TYR A 89 -1.62 -1.87 -15.34
N THR A 90 -0.92 -2.47 -14.38
CA THR A 90 -1.40 -3.64 -13.63
C THR A 90 -1.32 -3.40 -12.14
N SER A 91 -2.08 -4.18 -11.39
CA SER A 91 -1.87 -4.30 -9.94
C SER A 91 -0.71 -5.26 -9.67
N ASP A 92 0.23 -4.87 -8.82
CA ASP A 92 1.11 -5.82 -8.14
C ASP A 92 0.85 -5.72 -6.61
N TYR A 93 1.62 -6.46 -5.83
CA TYR A 93 1.42 -6.62 -4.41
C TYR A 93 2.70 -6.37 -3.63
N SER A 94 2.54 -5.74 -2.47
CA SER A 94 3.54 -5.71 -1.41
C SER A 94 3.14 -6.68 -0.31
N ALA A 95 4.03 -7.61 0.03
CA ALA A 95 3.80 -8.53 1.12
C ALA A 95 4.07 -7.81 2.44
N VAL A 96 3.11 -7.91 3.36
CA VAL A 96 3.19 -7.31 4.69
C VAL A 96 3.14 -8.42 5.72
N ILE A 97 4.15 -8.46 6.57
CA ILE A 97 4.28 -9.46 7.62
C ILE A 97 4.52 -8.75 8.95
N ILE A 98 3.70 -9.02 9.97
CA ILE A 98 3.95 -8.54 11.34
C ILE A 98 4.22 -9.73 12.24
N LYS A 99 5.35 -9.70 12.94
CA LYS A 99 5.68 -10.67 13.99
C LYS A 99 6.28 -9.93 15.17
N ASP A 100 5.68 -10.11 16.34
CA ASP A 100 6.07 -9.42 17.57
C ASP A 100 6.06 -7.88 17.34
N ASN A 101 7.17 -7.19 17.56
CA ASN A 101 7.37 -5.76 17.30
C ASN A 101 8.00 -5.45 15.93
N ILE A 102 7.99 -6.40 14.99
CA ILE A 102 8.63 -6.27 13.68
C ILE A 102 7.56 -6.22 12.59
N LEU A 103 7.58 -5.16 11.80
CA LEU A 103 6.89 -5.02 10.51
C LEU A 103 7.88 -5.31 9.39
N ILE A 104 7.57 -6.26 8.52
CA ILE A 104 8.38 -6.60 7.34
C ILE A 104 7.55 -6.29 6.10
N ILE A 105 8.14 -5.54 5.17
CA ILE A 105 7.53 -5.19 3.89
C ILE A 105 8.45 -5.74 2.80
N VAL A 106 7.88 -6.57 1.92
CA VAL A 106 8.60 -7.13 0.76
C VAL A 106 7.91 -6.64 -0.51
N HIS A 107 8.65 -5.90 -1.34
CA HIS A 107 8.11 -5.28 -2.55
C HIS A 107 9.20 -5.09 -3.61
N ARG A 108 8.83 -4.73 -4.85
CA ARG A 108 9.79 -4.32 -5.88
C ARG A 108 10.06 -2.82 -5.83
N ARG A 109 11.12 -2.38 -6.54
CA ARG A 109 11.65 -1.01 -6.46
C ARG A 109 10.70 0.06 -6.98
N ASP A 110 9.80 -0.30 -7.89
CA ASP A 110 8.88 0.59 -8.61
C ASP A 110 7.47 0.64 -7.99
N GLU A 111 7.27 0.00 -6.85
CA GLU A 111 5.93 -0.41 -6.41
C GLU A 111 5.38 0.41 -5.25
N VAL A 112 6.23 0.79 -4.30
CA VAL A 112 5.86 1.56 -3.11
C VAL A 112 7.08 2.39 -2.70
N ASN A 113 6.90 3.71 -2.51
CA ASN A 113 7.89 4.55 -1.83
C ASN A 113 7.86 4.28 -0.31
N ALA A 114 7.95 3.00 0.08
CA ALA A 114 7.99 2.57 1.47
C ALA A 114 9.19 3.21 2.19
N LEU A 115 10.29 3.43 1.45
CA LEU A 115 11.45 4.19 1.89
C LEU A 115 11.11 5.64 2.28
N GLU A 116 10.49 6.41 1.38
CA GLU A 116 10.10 7.80 1.68
C GLU A 116 9.10 7.85 2.84
N PHE A 117 8.13 6.92 2.87
CA PHE A 117 7.21 6.80 3.99
C PHE A 117 7.95 6.57 5.32
N ILE A 118 8.87 5.60 5.36
CA ILE A 118 9.61 5.26 6.58
C ILE A 118 10.43 6.45 7.07
N GLU A 119 10.98 7.27 6.18
CA GLU A 119 11.70 8.49 6.55
C GLU A 119 10.79 9.56 7.18
N THR A 120 9.48 9.56 6.88
CA THR A 120 8.50 10.50 7.47
C THR A 120 7.95 10.08 8.83
N LEU A 121 8.16 8.82 9.25
CA LEU A 121 7.64 8.27 10.50
C LEU A 121 7.96 9.06 11.79
N PRO A 122 9.14 9.70 11.99
CA PRO A 122 9.42 10.45 13.23
C PRO A 122 8.50 11.66 13.40
N GLY A 123 8.08 12.31 12.31
CA GLY A 123 7.14 13.43 12.36
C GLY A 123 5.69 12.99 12.57
N LEU A 124 5.39 11.71 12.36
CA LEU A 124 4.08 11.14 12.56
C LEU A 124 3.90 10.64 14.00
N SER A 125 4.95 10.11 14.65
CA SER A 125 4.90 9.61 16.04
C SER A 125 4.52 10.66 17.09
N GLU A 126 4.84 11.94 16.84
CA GLU A 126 4.39 13.06 17.68
C GLU A 126 2.86 13.19 17.73
N LYS A 127 2.15 12.64 16.75
CA LYS A 127 0.68 12.70 16.63
C LYS A 127 -0.02 11.49 17.24
N ILE A 128 0.71 10.51 17.80
CA ILE A 128 0.12 9.31 18.44
C ILE A 128 -0.03 9.53 19.94
N GLU A 129 -1.27 9.49 20.43
CA GLU A 129 -1.57 9.22 21.83
C GLU A 129 -1.43 7.72 22.10
N GLY A 130 -0.31 7.28 22.69
CA GLY A 130 -0.05 5.87 23.05
C GLY A 130 1.21 5.28 22.44
N ASP A 131 1.49 4.00 22.71
CA ASP A 131 2.73 3.34 22.26
C ASP A 131 2.78 3.11 20.75
N LEU A 132 3.97 3.25 20.16
CA LEU A 132 4.20 2.90 18.76
C LEU A 132 4.18 1.37 18.64
N VAL A 133 3.35 0.84 17.74
CA VAL A 133 3.29 -0.60 17.44
C VAL A 133 3.30 -0.84 15.93
N PRO A 134 3.72 -2.02 15.45
CA PRO A 134 3.78 -2.33 14.01
C PRO A 134 2.48 -2.05 13.24
N GLU A 135 1.32 -2.31 13.85
CA GLU A 135 0.01 -2.09 13.24
C GLU A 135 -0.28 -0.60 12.97
N TYR A 136 0.24 0.32 13.79
CA TYR A 136 0.10 1.76 13.53
C TYR A 136 0.97 2.22 12.36
N ILE A 137 2.18 1.69 12.27
CA ILE A 137 3.07 1.96 11.13
C ILE A 137 2.42 1.45 9.84
N LEU A 138 1.84 0.24 9.86
CA LEU A 138 1.10 -0.31 8.73
C LEU A 138 -0.11 0.56 8.34
N TYR A 139 -0.87 1.06 9.33
CA TYR A 139 -1.97 1.99 9.06
C TYR A 139 -1.49 3.22 8.28
N TRP A 140 -0.41 3.87 8.72
CA TRP A 140 0.09 5.06 8.04
C TRP A 140 0.69 4.76 6.67
N LEU A 141 1.36 3.62 6.51
CA LEU A 141 1.83 3.19 5.20
C LEU A 141 0.65 3.11 4.22
N ILE A 142 -0.45 2.48 4.63
CA ILE A 142 -1.63 2.36 3.78
C ILE A 142 -2.30 3.72 3.57
N LEU A 143 -2.32 4.59 4.57
CA LEU A 143 -2.84 5.95 4.42
C LEU A 143 -2.04 6.74 3.37
N GLU A 144 -0.72 6.60 3.36
CA GLU A 144 0.15 7.25 2.37
C GLU A 144 -0.11 6.70 0.96
N ILE A 145 -0.24 5.37 0.82
CA ILE A 145 -0.62 4.75 -0.46
C ILE A 145 -1.96 5.30 -0.98
N ILE A 146 -2.96 5.42 -0.09
CA ILE A 146 -4.27 6.01 -0.43
C ILE A 146 -4.11 7.49 -0.83
N SER A 147 -3.27 8.25 -0.13
CA SER A 147 -2.99 9.65 -0.45
C SER A 147 -2.41 9.80 -1.86
N GLU A 148 -1.45 8.96 -2.23
CA GLU A 148 -0.87 8.92 -3.58
C GLU A 148 -1.91 8.59 -4.65
N TYR A 149 -2.81 7.64 -4.40
CA TYR A 149 -3.93 7.39 -5.32
C TYR A 149 -4.88 8.57 -5.43
N GLY A 150 -5.14 9.27 -4.33
CA GLY A 150 -5.88 10.53 -4.37
C GLY A 150 -5.23 11.55 -5.32
N LYS A 151 -3.91 11.72 -5.25
CA LYS A 151 -3.16 12.61 -6.16
C LYS A 151 -3.25 12.16 -7.61
N LEU A 152 -3.05 10.87 -7.88
CA LEU A 152 -3.15 10.32 -9.25
C LEU A 152 -4.55 10.52 -9.85
N ILE A 153 -5.61 10.26 -9.08
CA ILE A 153 -6.99 10.47 -9.56
C ILE A 153 -7.24 11.95 -9.88
N MET A 154 -6.74 12.86 -9.04
CA MET A 154 -6.84 14.29 -9.30
C MET A 154 -6.10 14.69 -10.58
N GLN A 155 -4.89 14.15 -10.80
CA GLN A 155 -4.12 14.39 -12.03
C GLN A 155 -4.85 13.85 -13.27
N SER A 156 -5.34 12.61 -13.25
CA SER A 156 -6.11 12.04 -14.36
C SER A 156 -7.35 12.88 -14.68
N ARG A 157 -8.01 13.44 -13.66
CA ARG A 157 -9.15 14.33 -13.88
C ARG A 157 -8.74 15.64 -14.56
N GLU A 158 -7.62 16.24 -14.17
CA GLU A 158 -7.09 17.45 -14.82
C GLU A 158 -6.69 17.18 -16.28
N GLU A 159 -6.12 16.02 -16.56
CA GLU A 159 -5.78 15.57 -17.92
C GLU A 159 -7.04 15.40 -18.78
N ILE A 160 -8.10 14.79 -18.24
CA ILE A 160 -9.36 14.59 -18.96
C ILE A 160 -10.05 15.92 -19.30
N GLU A 161 -10.03 16.90 -18.39
CA GLU A 161 -10.54 18.24 -18.70
C GLU A 161 -9.66 18.96 -19.73
N SER A 162 -8.35 18.70 -19.74
CA SER A 162 -7.44 19.22 -20.76
C SER A 162 -7.71 18.62 -22.13
N ILE A 163 -8.01 17.31 -22.21
CA ILE A 163 -8.45 16.63 -23.42
C ILE A 163 -9.74 17.29 -23.93
N ALA A 164 -10.75 17.47 -23.06
CA ALA A 164 -12.02 18.10 -23.41
C ALA A 164 -11.82 19.48 -24.07
N PHE A 165 -11.00 20.31 -23.45
CA PHE A 165 -10.69 21.66 -23.93
C PHE A 165 -9.94 21.67 -25.27
N ASN A 166 -9.05 20.70 -25.49
CA ASN A 166 -8.32 20.59 -26.75
C ASN A 166 -9.22 20.09 -27.88
N MET A 167 -10.14 19.17 -27.60
CA MET A 167 -11.12 18.67 -28.58
C MET A 167 -12.08 19.77 -29.06
N ASP A 168 -12.45 20.70 -28.17
CA ASP A 168 -13.23 21.90 -28.54
C ASP A 168 -12.48 22.82 -29.54
N LYS A 169 -11.14 22.76 -29.58
CA LYS A 169 -10.28 23.68 -30.35
C LYS A 169 -9.74 23.08 -31.64
N GLU A 170 -9.22 21.86 -31.61
CA GLU A 170 -8.63 21.17 -32.76
C GLU A 170 -8.93 19.67 -32.66
N TYR A 171 -9.97 19.24 -33.37
CA TYR A 171 -10.57 17.91 -33.27
C TYR A 171 -9.66 16.75 -33.72
N GLU A 172 -8.61 17.01 -34.50
CA GLU A 172 -7.94 15.96 -35.27
C GLU A 172 -6.62 15.44 -34.65
N LYS A 173 -6.61 14.11 -34.51
CA LYS A 173 -5.51 13.12 -34.40
C LYS A 173 -4.98 12.67 -33.04
N HIS A 174 -5.12 13.43 -31.95
CA HIS A 174 -4.54 13.02 -30.66
C HIS A 174 -5.55 12.46 -29.64
N SER A 175 -6.85 12.73 -29.81
CA SER A 175 -7.87 12.43 -28.80
C SER A 175 -8.15 10.94 -28.51
N VAL A 176 -8.19 10.07 -29.53
CA VAL A 176 -8.59 8.66 -29.31
C VAL A 176 -7.56 7.87 -28.51
N ALA A 177 -6.27 8.11 -28.77
CA ALA A 177 -5.18 7.45 -28.05
C ALA A 177 -5.11 7.95 -26.60
N GLU A 178 -5.26 9.26 -26.40
CA GLU A 178 -5.30 9.90 -25.07
C GLU A 178 -6.49 9.41 -24.25
N ILE A 179 -7.70 9.36 -24.84
CA ILE A 179 -8.89 8.80 -24.20
C ILE A 179 -8.67 7.34 -23.82
N SER A 180 -8.14 6.53 -24.74
CA SER A 180 -7.89 5.10 -24.48
C SER A 180 -6.89 4.89 -23.34
N GLN A 181 -5.86 5.72 -23.30
CA GLN A 181 -4.84 5.71 -22.25
C GLN A 181 -5.44 6.08 -20.88
N SER A 182 -6.21 7.17 -20.81
CA SER A 182 -6.88 7.57 -19.57
C SER A 182 -7.90 6.52 -19.10
N LYS A 183 -8.60 5.83 -20.02
CA LYS A 183 -9.49 4.71 -19.65
C LYS A 183 -8.71 3.56 -19.00
N LEU A 184 -7.57 3.19 -19.57
CA LEU A 184 -6.73 2.12 -19.04
C LEU A 184 -6.19 2.47 -17.64
N GLU A 185 -5.76 3.71 -17.44
CA GLU A 185 -5.30 4.22 -16.15
C GLU A 185 -6.39 4.18 -15.09
N LEU A 186 -7.57 4.74 -15.39
CA LEU A 186 -8.69 4.76 -14.46
C LEU A 186 -9.18 3.34 -14.11
N ALA A 187 -9.26 2.44 -15.09
CA ALA A 187 -9.64 1.05 -14.84
C ALA A 187 -8.62 0.31 -13.96
N SER A 188 -7.33 0.61 -14.13
CA SER A 188 -6.26 0.03 -13.32
C SER A 188 -6.30 0.55 -11.88
N LEU A 189 -6.53 1.87 -11.70
CA LEU A 189 -6.72 2.49 -10.40
C LEU A 189 -7.94 1.91 -9.67
N GLU A 190 -9.07 1.76 -10.37
CA GLU A 190 -10.28 1.13 -9.83
C GLU A 190 -10.00 -0.28 -9.30
N MET A 191 -9.34 -1.12 -10.10
CA MET A 191 -8.99 -2.48 -9.71
C MET A 191 -8.08 -2.52 -8.47
N VAL A 192 -7.12 -1.62 -8.35
CA VAL A 192 -6.23 -1.54 -7.17
C VAL A 192 -7.02 -1.09 -5.94
N LEU A 193 -7.91 -0.10 -6.07
CA LEU A 193 -8.77 0.36 -4.99
C LEU A 193 -9.74 -0.72 -4.53
N ASP A 194 -10.26 -1.55 -5.44
CA ASP A 194 -11.09 -2.73 -5.12
C ASP A 194 -10.34 -3.73 -4.25
N LYS A 195 -9.12 -4.07 -4.66
CA LYS A 195 -8.24 -4.99 -3.93
C LYS A 195 -7.89 -4.43 -2.56
N LEU A 196 -7.56 -3.14 -2.49
CA LEU A 196 -7.25 -2.46 -1.23
C LEU A 196 -8.48 -2.41 -0.30
N TYR A 197 -9.66 -2.08 -0.83
CA TYR A 197 -10.93 -2.08 -0.09
C TYR A 197 -11.22 -3.46 0.50
N PHE A 198 -11.04 -4.52 -0.31
CA PHE A 198 -11.22 -5.89 0.14
C PHE A 198 -10.25 -6.23 1.27
N THR A 199 -8.94 -5.98 1.11
CA THR A 199 -7.94 -6.26 2.14
C THR A 199 -8.25 -5.53 3.44
N LEU A 200 -8.61 -4.25 3.36
CA LEU A 200 -8.93 -3.41 4.53
C LEU A 200 -10.24 -3.78 5.23
N SER A 201 -11.16 -4.45 4.53
CA SER A 201 -12.36 -5.03 5.14
C SER A 201 -12.04 -6.13 6.16
N PHE A 202 -10.79 -6.60 6.20
CA PHE A 202 -10.28 -7.58 7.15
C PHE A 202 -9.03 -7.03 7.84
N PRO A 203 -9.17 -6.12 8.81
CA PRO A 203 -8.04 -5.40 9.39
C PRO A 203 -7.07 -6.33 10.14
N PRO A 204 -5.81 -5.92 10.32
CA PRO A 204 -4.73 -6.74 10.88
C PRO A 204 -4.83 -7.04 12.39
N ALA A 205 -5.83 -6.51 13.10
CA ALA A 205 -5.94 -6.67 14.55
C ALA A 205 -6.39 -8.08 14.95
N LYS A 206 -5.81 -8.66 16.03
CA LYS A 206 -6.29 -9.96 16.58
C LYS A 206 -7.70 -9.86 17.19
N ASN A 207 -8.09 -8.67 17.62
CA ASN A 207 -9.36 -8.38 18.32
C ASN A 207 -10.24 -7.46 17.44
N ILE A 208 -10.82 -8.01 16.37
CA ILE A 208 -11.58 -7.22 15.37
C ILE A 208 -13.01 -6.88 15.83
N MET A 209 -13.50 -7.34 16.98
CA MET A 209 -14.93 -7.17 17.35
C MET A 209 -15.21 -6.76 18.80
N THR A 210 -14.32 -6.00 19.43
CA THR A 210 -14.69 -5.21 20.62
C THR A 210 -14.66 -3.74 20.22
N SER A 211 -15.79 -3.05 20.37
CA SER A 211 -16.06 -1.65 20.01
C SER A 211 -15.10 -0.61 20.63
N GLU A 212 -14.11 -1.05 21.39
CA GLU A 212 -13.16 -0.24 22.16
C GLU A 212 -11.72 -0.32 21.62
N SER A 213 -11.45 -1.08 20.55
CA SER A 213 -10.09 -1.12 19.99
C SER A 213 -9.77 0.16 19.21
N PRO A 214 -8.75 0.94 19.59
CA PRO A 214 -8.35 2.15 18.86
C PRO A 214 -7.97 1.87 17.39
N PHE A 215 -7.61 0.62 17.06
CA PHE A 215 -7.33 0.20 15.68
C PHE A 215 -8.58 0.08 14.81
N ALA A 216 -9.75 -0.21 15.39
CA ALA A 216 -10.98 -0.40 14.61
C ALA A 216 -11.41 0.90 13.93
N ASN A 217 -11.35 2.04 14.65
CA ASN A 217 -11.69 3.35 14.10
C ASN A 217 -10.70 3.79 13.01
N THR A 218 -9.42 3.53 13.25
CA THR A 218 -8.30 3.82 12.36
C THR A 218 -8.40 3.08 11.02
N PHE A 219 -8.67 1.77 11.02
CA PHE A 219 -8.87 1.02 9.77
C PHE A 219 -10.21 1.32 9.10
N ASN A 220 -11.27 1.62 9.86
CA ASN A 220 -12.53 2.12 9.28
C ASN A 220 -12.34 3.46 8.56
N TYR A 221 -11.43 4.31 9.04
CA TYR A 221 -11.08 5.55 8.36
C TYR A 221 -10.39 5.28 7.01
N LEU A 222 -9.43 4.35 6.95
CA LEU A 222 -8.84 3.92 5.67
C LEU A 222 -9.91 3.40 4.71
N LEU A 223 -10.79 2.52 5.18
CA LEU A 223 -11.84 1.92 4.35
C LEU A 223 -12.79 2.97 3.77
N LYS A 224 -13.15 3.98 4.57
CA LYS A 224 -13.96 5.12 4.10
C LYS A 224 -13.23 5.93 3.04
N ASN A 225 -11.94 6.23 3.24
CA ASN A 225 -11.15 6.98 2.27
C ASN A 225 -11.02 6.22 0.93
N VAL A 226 -10.75 4.91 0.96
CA VAL A 226 -10.76 4.09 -0.26
C VAL A 226 -12.12 4.14 -0.94
N GLY A 227 -13.21 4.04 -0.18
CA GLY A 227 -14.56 4.17 -0.74
C GLY A 227 -14.83 5.53 -1.40
N MET A 228 -14.31 6.62 -0.83
CA MET A 228 -14.39 7.96 -1.45
C MET A 228 -13.59 8.03 -2.75
N LEU A 229 -12.35 7.51 -2.75
CA LEU A 229 -11.51 7.49 -3.95
C LEU A 229 -12.13 6.69 -5.08
N LYS A 230 -12.75 5.54 -4.77
CA LYS A 230 -13.49 4.75 -5.76
C LYS A 230 -14.59 5.59 -6.42
N SER A 231 -15.38 6.30 -5.62
CA SER A 231 -16.41 7.19 -6.17
C SER A 231 -15.83 8.31 -7.04
N TYR A 232 -14.64 8.83 -6.73
CA TYR A 232 -13.96 9.79 -7.59
C TYR A 232 -13.46 9.19 -8.90
N VAL A 233 -12.97 7.94 -8.89
CA VAL A 233 -12.64 7.21 -10.11
C VAL A 233 -13.89 7.05 -10.98
N ASP A 234 -14.99 6.55 -10.42
CA ASP A 234 -16.27 6.36 -11.13
C ASP A 234 -16.73 7.66 -11.80
N GLN A 235 -16.75 8.77 -11.05
CA GLN A 235 -17.13 10.10 -11.59
C GLN A 235 -16.20 10.57 -12.71
N THR A 236 -14.91 10.23 -12.62
CA THR A 236 -13.91 10.61 -13.62
C THR A 236 -14.03 9.75 -14.87
N GLN A 237 -14.35 8.45 -14.73
CA GLN A 237 -14.68 7.56 -15.84
C GLN A 237 -15.96 8.01 -16.56
N ASP A 238 -17.04 8.31 -15.83
CA ASP A 238 -18.30 8.81 -16.39
C ASP A 238 -18.08 10.08 -17.22
N ARG A 239 -17.19 10.97 -16.75
CA ARG A 239 -16.82 12.20 -17.47
C ARG A 239 -16.07 11.88 -18.76
N LEU A 240 -15.11 10.96 -18.72
CA LEU A 240 -14.34 10.55 -19.89
C LEU A 240 -15.21 9.83 -20.93
N ASP A 241 -16.13 8.97 -20.49
CA ASP A 241 -17.08 8.29 -21.37
C ASP A 241 -18.03 9.30 -22.02
N SER A 242 -18.55 10.27 -21.26
CA SER A 242 -19.38 11.34 -21.81
C SER A 242 -18.65 12.18 -22.86
N LEU A 243 -17.35 12.46 -22.66
CA LEU A 243 -16.53 13.16 -23.64
C LEU A 243 -16.32 12.32 -24.89
N ASN A 244 -15.99 11.04 -24.73
CA ASN A 244 -15.84 10.12 -25.85
C ASN A 244 -17.12 10.01 -26.68
N ASP A 245 -18.29 9.88 -26.03
CA ASP A 245 -19.58 9.78 -26.71
C ASP A 245 -20.00 11.08 -27.40
N HIS A 246 -19.63 12.25 -26.85
CA HIS A 246 -19.92 13.54 -27.48
C HIS A 246 -19.17 13.74 -28.80
N TYR A 247 -17.99 13.13 -28.91
CA TYR A 247 -17.05 13.36 -29.99
C TYR A 247 -16.87 12.17 -30.96
N GLN A 248 -17.66 11.11 -30.81
CA GLN A 248 -17.79 10.00 -31.78
C GLN A 248 -18.99 10.20 -32.69
#